data_AF-A0A1H3Z2U0-F1
#
_entry.id   AF-A0A1H3Z2U0-F1
#
_cell.length_a   1.000
_cell.length_b   1.000
_cell.length_c   1.000
_cell.angle_alpha   90.00
_cell.angle_beta   90.00
_cell.angle_gamma   90.00
#
_symmetry.space_group_name_H-M   'P 1'
#
loop_
_entity.id
_entity.type
_entity.pdbx_description
1 polymer ?
#
loop_
_entity_poly.entity_id
_entity_poly.type
_entity_poly.pdbx_seq_one_letter_code
_entity_poly.pdbx_strand_id
1 'polypeptide(L)'
;MTFDVDDVARRLAFALRRFTGADLPPSPGGYADAKARAVTQYAALIADAYAAGALTETEMRREIDEIENMTRRYAGTLRGLAGAAAQAAATTAVAVVFGALRAGLSLAGAPLPETLSSRMTRMTETTLAA
;
A
#
# COMPACT_ATOMS: atom_id res chain seq x y z
N MET A 1 15.97 9.48 4.14
CA MET A 1 15.08 8.37 3.73
C MET A 1 14.24 8.90 2.58
N THR A 2 14.28 8.29 1.39
CA THR A 2 13.48 8.78 0.25
C THR A 2 12.50 7.71 -0.17
N PHE A 3 11.48 7.54 0.67
CA PHE A 3 10.24 6.93 0.25
C PHE A 3 9.62 7.85 -0.81
N ASP A 4 9.86 7.56 -2.10
CA ASP A 4 9.36 8.40 -3.20
C ASP A 4 7.84 8.21 -3.34
N VAL A 5 7.11 9.16 -2.79
CA VAL A 5 5.65 9.16 -2.77
C VAL A 5 5.06 9.14 -4.18
N ASP A 6 5.66 9.84 -5.14
CA ASP A 6 5.12 9.92 -6.49
C ASP A 6 5.40 8.65 -7.30
N ASP A 7 6.55 8.00 -7.08
CA ASP A 7 6.83 6.68 -7.66
C ASP A 7 5.89 5.61 -7.09
N VAL A 8 5.73 5.53 -5.77
CA VAL A 8 4.87 4.52 -5.14
C VAL A 8 3.40 4.73 -5.49
N ALA A 9 2.92 5.97 -5.53
CA ALA A 9 1.55 6.28 -5.97
C ALA A 9 1.32 5.85 -7.44
N ARG A 10 2.30 6.09 -8.32
CA ARG A 10 2.24 5.63 -9.73
C ARG A 10 2.22 4.11 -9.84
N ARG A 11 3.07 3.41 -9.10
CA ARG A 11 3.10 1.93 -9.07
C ARG A 11 1.78 1.36 -8.55
N LEU A 12 1.21 1.98 -7.52
CA LEU A 12 -0.06 1.61 -6.94
C LEU A 12 -1.21 1.78 -7.96
N ALA A 13 -1.28 2.91 -8.65
CA ALA A 13 -2.25 3.16 -9.70
C ALA A 13 -2.09 2.16 -10.88
N PHE A 14 -0.84 1.91 -11.32
CA PHE A 14 -0.55 0.95 -12.39
C PHE A 14 -0.95 -0.48 -12.01
N ALA A 15 -0.65 -0.91 -10.78
CA ALA A 15 -1.00 -2.23 -10.28
C ALA A 15 -2.52 -2.47 -10.21
N LEU A 16 -3.32 -1.41 -10.10
CA LEU A 16 -4.77 -1.45 -10.09
C LEU A 16 -5.40 -1.36 -11.49
N ARG A 17 -4.73 -0.70 -12.45
CA ARG A 17 -5.16 -0.66 -13.86
C ARG A 17 -5.37 -2.05 -14.45
N ARG A 18 -4.50 -3.01 -14.11
CA ARG A 18 -4.59 -4.40 -14.62
C ARG A 18 -5.92 -5.10 -14.29
N PHE A 19 -6.62 -4.67 -13.24
CA PHE A 19 -7.88 -5.27 -12.82
C PHE A 19 -9.11 -4.59 -13.42
N THR A 20 -9.00 -3.31 -13.78
CA THR A 20 -10.14 -2.54 -14.27
C THR A 20 -10.31 -2.63 -15.78
N GLY A 21 -9.32 -3.16 -16.52
CA GLY A 21 -9.39 -3.45 -17.96
C GLY A 21 -9.48 -2.21 -18.86
N ALA A 22 -10.01 -1.11 -18.33
CA ALA A 22 -9.91 0.22 -18.87
C ALA A 22 -8.54 0.81 -18.50
N ASP A 23 -8.00 1.67 -19.35
CA ASP A 23 -7.32 2.85 -18.83
C ASP A 23 -8.20 3.33 -17.69
N LEU A 24 -7.74 3.23 -16.43
CA LEU A 24 -8.36 3.96 -15.32
C LEU A 24 -8.62 5.33 -15.93
N PRO A 25 -9.89 5.70 -16.23
CA PRO A 25 -10.12 6.97 -16.88
C PRO A 25 -9.41 7.94 -15.96
N PRO A 26 -8.50 8.81 -16.45
CA PRO A 26 -7.92 9.83 -15.60
C PRO A 26 -9.12 10.44 -14.91
N SER A 27 -9.28 10.13 -13.61
CA SER A 27 -10.58 10.28 -12.96
C SER A 27 -10.92 11.73 -13.20
N PRO A 28 -12.06 12.10 -13.82
CA PRO A 28 -12.28 13.48 -14.21
C PRO A 28 -12.13 14.34 -12.94
N GLY A 29 -10.99 15.01 -12.77
CA GLY A 29 -10.60 15.71 -11.54
C GLY A 29 -9.56 15.06 -10.57
N GLY A 30 -8.73 14.08 -10.96
CA GLY A 30 -7.54 13.68 -10.17
C GLY A 30 -7.80 12.95 -8.84
N TYR A 31 -9.03 12.48 -8.59
CA TYR A 31 -9.44 11.91 -7.31
C TYR A 31 -8.76 10.57 -6.95
N ALA A 32 -8.57 9.67 -7.93
CA ALA A 32 -7.88 8.40 -7.72
C ALA A 32 -6.39 8.60 -7.41
N ASP A 33 -5.73 9.48 -8.16
CA ASP A 33 -4.32 9.85 -7.94
C ASP A 33 -4.13 10.57 -6.59
N ALA A 34 -5.08 11.43 -6.20
CA ALA A 34 -5.08 12.08 -4.90
C ALA A 34 -5.18 11.06 -3.74
N LYS A 35 -6.02 10.02 -3.89
CA LYS A 35 -6.10 8.93 -2.89
C LYS A 35 -4.85 8.07 -2.85
N ALA A 36 -4.31 7.70 -4.02
CA ALA A 36 -3.06 6.94 -4.10
C ALA A 36 -1.91 7.71 -3.42
N ARG A 37 -1.81 9.02 -3.69
CA ARG A 37 -0.87 9.92 -3.01
C ARG A 37 -1.14 10.00 -1.52
N ALA A 38 -2.38 10.19 -1.08
CA ALA A 38 -2.70 10.29 0.35
C ALA A 38 -2.30 9.03 1.13
N VAL A 39 -2.61 7.84 0.61
CA VAL A 39 -2.19 6.55 1.19
C VAL A 39 -0.66 6.48 1.28
N THR A 40 0.00 6.88 0.19
CA THR A 40 1.45 6.79 0.07
C THR A 40 2.17 7.80 0.97
N GLN A 41 1.65 9.03 1.09
CA GLN A 41 2.16 10.06 2.01
C GLN A 41 2.00 9.62 3.45
N TYR A 42 0.85 9.03 3.80
CA TYR A 42 0.63 8.49 5.13
C TYR A 42 1.64 7.38 5.44
N ALA A 43 1.82 6.42 4.53
CA ALA A 43 2.80 5.35 4.69
C ALA A 43 4.23 5.90 4.85
N ALA A 44 4.62 6.92 4.07
CA ALA A 44 5.91 7.57 4.19
C ALA A 44 6.11 8.20 5.58
N LEU A 45 5.12 8.98 6.04
CA LEU A 45 5.14 9.65 7.34
C LEU A 45 5.32 8.65 8.49
N ILE A 46 4.56 7.55 8.46
CA ILE A 46 4.64 6.50 9.48
C ILE A 46 6.00 5.80 9.43
N ALA A 47 6.54 5.52 8.24
CA ALA A 47 7.86 4.91 8.09
C ALA A 47 8.97 5.81 8.65
N ASP A 48 8.93 7.11 8.35
CA ASP A 48 9.88 8.09 8.87
C ASP A 48 9.78 8.20 10.40
N ALA A 49 8.55 8.27 10.95
CA ALA A 49 8.33 8.35 12.40
C ALA A 49 8.82 7.11 13.13
N TYR A 50 8.59 5.92 12.58
CA TYR A 50 9.10 4.67 13.14
C TYR A 50 10.63 4.56 13.03
N ALA A 51 11.21 4.92 11.88
CA ALA A 51 12.66 4.94 11.69
C ALA A 51 13.37 5.93 12.64
N ALA A 52 12.71 7.04 12.97
CA ALA A 52 13.19 8.02 13.95
C ALA A 52 12.99 7.59 15.41
N GLY A 53 12.35 6.44 15.67
CA GLY A 53 12.02 5.96 17.01
C GLY A 53 10.88 6.73 17.70
N ALA A 54 10.12 7.54 16.95
CA ALA A 54 8.97 8.28 17.45
C ALA A 54 7.70 7.41 17.56
N LEU A 55 7.69 6.22 16.93
CA LEU A 55 6.65 5.22 17.06
C LEU A 55 7.20 3.94 17.68
N THR A 56 6.48 3.40 18.66
CA THR A 56 6.74 2.07 19.21
C THR A 56 6.26 0.97 18.26
N GLU A 57 6.70 -0.28 18.48
CA GLU A 57 6.22 -1.44 17.71
C GLU A 57 4.70 -1.62 17.80
N THR A 58 4.12 -1.34 18.97
CA THR A 58 2.66 -1.44 19.18
C THR A 58 1.89 -0.38 18.39
N GLU A 59 2.41 0.85 18.33
CA GLU A 59 1.83 1.91 17.52
C GLU A 59 2.01 1.61 16.04
N MET A 60 3.20 1.19 15.63
CA MET A 60 3.48 0.79 14.25
C MET A 60 2.56 -0.32 13.75
N ARG A 61 2.21 -1.29 14.62
CA ARG A 61 1.22 -2.32 14.31
C ARG A 61 -0.15 -1.73 13.96
N ARG A 62 -0.64 -0.77 14.75
CA ARG A 62 -1.92 -0.09 14.50
C ARG A 62 -1.86 0.71 13.19
N GLU A 63 -0.74 1.36 12.92
CA GLU A 63 -0.56 2.12 11.70
C GLU A 63 -0.49 1.23 10.45
N ILE A 64 0.12 0.05 10.56
CA ILE A 64 0.10 -0.96 9.50
C ILE A 64 -1.33 -1.44 9.21
N ASP A 65 -2.17 -1.60 10.25
CA ASP A 65 -3.58 -1.94 10.09
C ASP A 65 -4.35 -0.82 9.37
N GLU A 66 -4.10 0.44 9.75
CA GLU A 66 -4.77 1.59 9.12
C GLU A 66 -4.31 1.79 7.67
N ILE A 67 -3.02 1.66 7.38
CA ILE A 67 -2.49 1.72 6.00
C ILE A 67 -3.14 0.64 5.14
N GLU A 68 -3.30 -0.58 5.67
CA GLU A 68 -4.01 -1.65 4.96
C GLU A 68 -5.47 -1.25 4.69
N ASN A 69 -6.18 -0.77 5.71
CA ASN A 69 -7.59 -0.36 5.59
C ASN A 69 -7.77 0.75 4.55
N MET A 70 -6.94 1.80 4.60
CA MET A 70 -6.95 2.89 3.64
C MET A 70 -6.69 2.39 2.22
N THR A 71 -5.70 1.50 2.06
CA THR A 71 -5.32 0.93 0.76
C THR A 71 -6.44 0.05 0.18
N ARG A 72 -7.06 -0.79 1.01
CA ARG A 72 -8.21 -1.62 0.60
C ARG A 72 -9.43 -0.77 0.23
N ARG A 73 -9.74 0.28 1.00
CA ARG A 73 -10.82 1.22 0.68
C ARG A 73 -10.55 1.93 -0.65
N TYR A 74 -9.31 2.33 -0.90
CA TYR A 74 -8.92 2.91 -2.18
C TYR A 74 -9.15 1.93 -3.34
N ALA A 75 -8.66 0.69 -3.23
CA ALA A 75 -8.91 -0.34 -4.25
C ALA A 75 -10.41 -0.64 -4.45
N GLY A 76 -11.20 -0.62 -3.36
CA GLY A 76 -12.65 -0.79 -3.40
C GLY A 76 -13.41 0.39 -4.03
N THR A 77 -12.78 1.55 -4.21
CA THR A 77 -13.40 2.69 -4.92
C THR A 77 -13.35 2.56 -6.44
N LEU A 78 -12.65 1.55 -6.96
CA LEU A 78 -12.59 1.25 -8.39
C LEU A 78 -13.94 0.69 -8.87
N ARG A 79 -14.63 1.44 -9.73
CA ARG A 79 -15.91 1.02 -10.32
C ARG A 79 -15.72 -0.23 -11.19
N GLY A 80 -16.65 -1.17 -11.08
CA GLY A 80 -16.72 -2.36 -11.93
C GLY A 80 -15.98 -3.58 -11.40
N LEU A 81 -15.30 -3.49 -10.24
CA LEU A 81 -14.71 -4.65 -9.58
C LEU A 81 -15.69 -5.27 -8.59
N ALA A 82 -15.91 -6.59 -8.70
CA ALA A 82 -16.71 -7.36 -7.76
C ALA A 82 -16.05 -8.71 -7.47
N GLY A 83 -16.44 -9.32 -6.35
CA GLY A 83 -16.00 -10.67 -5.97
C GLY A 83 -14.47 -10.82 -5.94
N ALA A 84 -13.97 -11.90 -6.56
CA ALA A 84 -12.56 -12.26 -6.55
C ALA A 84 -11.65 -11.18 -7.18
N ALA A 85 -12.12 -10.46 -8.20
CA ALA A 85 -11.33 -9.41 -8.85
C ALA A 85 -11.10 -8.19 -7.94
N ALA A 86 -12.13 -7.79 -7.18
CA ALA A 86 -12.00 -6.72 -6.19
C ALA A 86 -11.03 -7.11 -5.07
N GLN A 87 -11.11 -8.35 -4.60
CA GLN A 87 -10.21 -8.86 -3.56
C GLN A 87 -8.76 -8.93 -4.06
N ALA A 88 -8.54 -9.43 -5.29
CA ALA A 88 -7.21 -9.49 -5.89
C ALA A 88 -6.61 -8.08 -6.11
N ALA A 89 -7.44 -7.11 -6.54
CA ALA A 89 -7.04 -5.71 -6.65
C ALA A 89 -6.62 -5.12 -5.30
N ALA A 90 -7.42 -5.33 -4.26
CA ALA A 90 -7.13 -4.87 -2.92
C ALA A 90 -5.83 -5.50 -2.35
N THR A 91 -5.66 -6.81 -2.49
CA THR A 91 -4.44 -7.51 -2.08
C THR A 91 -3.21 -6.98 -2.83
N THR A 92 -3.33 -6.73 -4.13
CA THR A 92 -2.23 -6.18 -4.93
C THR A 92 -1.86 -4.77 -4.48
N ALA A 93 -2.86 -3.92 -4.24
CA ALA A 93 -2.65 -2.56 -3.78
C ALA A 93 -1.89 -2.54 -2.44
N VAL A 94 -2.32 -3.38 -1.49
CA VAL A 94 -1.64 -3.53 -0.19
C VAL A 94 -0.19 -4.01 -0.39
N ALA A 95 0.05 -4.93 -1.32
CA ALA A 95 1.38 -5.46 -1.58
C ALA A 95 2.36 -4.37 -2.06
N VAL A 96 1.89 -3.47 -2.92
CA VAL A 96 2.68 -2.34 -3.42
C VAL A 96 3.08 -1.41 -2.26
N VAL A 97 2.12 -1.01 -1.43
CA VAL A 97 2.37 -0.09 -0.31
C VAL A 97 3.28 -0.74 0.74
N PHE A 98 3.04 -2.00 1.10
CA PHE A 98 3.86 -2.71 2.09
C PHE A 98 5.26 -3.02 1.57
N GLY A 99 5.40 -3.34 0.28
CA GLY A 99 6.70 -3.48 -0.37
C GLY A 99 7.51 -2.18 -0.31
N ALA A 100 6.86 -1.04 -0.58
CA ALA A 100 7.48 0.27 -0.45
C ALA A 100 7.88 0.59 1.00
N LEU A 101 7.01 0.31 1.99
CA LEU A 101 7.30 0.49 3.41
C LEU A 101 8.53 -0.31 3.85
N ARG A 102 8.55 -1.60 3.49
CA ARG A 102 9.67 -2.48 3.80
C ARG A 102 10.97 -1.97 3.18
N ALA A 103 10.93 -1.59 1.92
CA ALA A 103 12.11 -1.06 1.22
C ALA A 103 12.60 0.25 1.86
N GLY A 104 11.68 1.17 2.18
CA GLY A 104 11.98 2.43 2.84
C GLY A 104 12.67 2.22 4.18
N LEU A 105 12.08 1.39 5.05
CA LEU A 105 12.63 1.06 6.38
C LEU A 105 14.00 0.36 6.28
N SER A 106 14.15 -0.58 5.34
CA SER A 106 15.42 -1.28 5.12
C SER A 106 16.53 -0.32 4.66
N LEU A 107 16.22 0.60 3.75
CA LEU A 107 17.16 1.63 3.29
C LEU A 107 17.52 2.63 4.39
N ALA A 108 16.62 2.87 5.34
CA ALA A 108 16.89 3.70 6.51
C ALA A 108 17.69 2.98 7.60
N GLY A 109 17.97 1.68 7.45
CA GLY A 109 18.57 0.87 8.51
C GLY A 109 17.67 0.70 9.74
N ALA A 110 16.38 0.99 9.60
CA ALA A 110 15.40 0.83 10.66
C ALA A 110 15.05 -0.66 10.85
N PRO A 111 14.69 -1.08 12.08
CA PRO A 111 14.15 -2.42 12.29
C PRO A 111 12.92 -2.64 11.39
N LEU A 112 12.70 -3.88 10.95
CA LEU A 112 11.49 -4.22 10.21
C LEU A 112 10.39 -4.63 11.21
N PRO A 113 9.22 -3.98 11.20
CA PRO A 113 8.11 -4.36 12.06
C PRO A 113 7.72 -5.82 11.82
N GLU A 114 7.50 -6.58 12.88
CA GLU A 114 7.14 -8.00 12.78
C GLU A 114 5.81 -8.18 12.04
N THR A 115 4.89 -7.25 12.29
CA THR A 115 3.56 -7.23 11.67
C THR A 115 3.67 -7.07 10.15
N LEU A 116 4.56 -6.19 9.68
CA LEU A 116 4.79 -5.97 8.26
C LEU A 116 5.38 -7.22 7.60
N SER A 117 6.40 -7.80 8.22
CA SER A 117 7.07 -9.02 7.73
C SER A 117 6.09 -10.20 7.63
N SER A 118 5.32 -10.46 8.69
CA SER A 118 4.34 -11.56 8.73
C SER A 118 3.21 -11.40 7.73
N ARG A 119 2.76 -10.17 7.48
CA ARG A 119 1.71 -9.88 6.48
C ARG A 119 2.22 -10.12 5.06
N MET A 120 3.44 -9.68 4.75
CA MET A 120 4.02 -9.90 3.43
C MET A 120 4.23 -11.38 3.12
N THR A 121 4.69 -12.18 4.09
CA THR A 121 4.83 -13.64 3.93
C THR A 121 3.49 -14.32 3.60
N ARG A 122 2.43 -13.98 4.35
CA ARG A 122 1.08 -14.53 4.09
C ARG A 122 0.55 -14.16 2.70
N MET A 123 0.86 -12.96 2.21
CA MET A 123 0.44 -12.51 0.89
C MET A 123 1.17 -13.26 -0.24
N THR A 124 2.46 -13.56 -0.07
CA THR A 124 3.21 -14.39 -1.03
C THR A 124 2.70 -15.83 -1.08
N GLU A 125 2.33 -16.41 0.07
CA GLU A 125 1.76 -17.77 0.14
C GLU A 125 0.38 -17.85 -0.54
N THR A 126 -0.46 -16.83 -0.34
CA THR A 126 -1.80 -16.77 -0.96
C THR A 126 -1.73 -16.60 -2.48
N THR A 127 -0.67 -15.95 -3.00
CA THR A 127 -0.49 -15.73 -4.44
C THR A 127 0.06 -16.95 -5.16
N LEU A 128 0.74 -17.87 -4.46
CA LEU A 128 1.25 -19.14 -5.02
C LEU A 128 0.19 -20.26 -5.04
N ALA A 129 -0.91 -20.09 -4.31
CA ALA A 129 -2.00 -21.08 -4.20
C ALA A 129 -3.19 -20.82 -5.15
N ALA A 130 -3.15 -19.76 -5.96
CA ALA A 130 -4.19 -19.34 -6.90
C ALA A 130 -3.68 -19.40 -8.34
#